data_AF-A0A537ZEM4-F1
#
_entry.id   AF-A0A537ZEM4-F1
#
_cell.length_a   1.000
_cell.length_b   1.000
_cell.length_c   1.000
_cell.angle_alpha   90.00
_cell.angle_beta   90.00
_cell.angle_gamma   90.00
#
_symmetry.space_group_name_H-M   'P 1'
#
loop_
_entity.id
_entity.type
_entity.pdbx_description
1 polymer ?
#
loop_
_entity_poly.entity_id
_entity_poly.type
_entity_poly.pdbx_seq_one_letter_code
_entity_poly.pdbx_strand_id
1 'polypeptide(L)'
;ELLVEADLCGVDSHGAHLLPLYVERLRAGHLQPKAETTVTRDDGATIWLDAGLGFGQLAGLRAVELVVERATENGIATVCVREATHLGALGAYTRRAAEAGVICFCFQNGPTIVPPFGGITPLFSTNPLSYAVPTNTEPTIVYDVATTTVAGNKVLLAKKRGDATIPAGWANDDQGRPTTDTAAASVLNLQWFGGHKGFGLALLVELLAGVLAGSSYGRTEHTASDALGGDRVAKGFCLVAIDPDRFIGRDEFRRRTDELIVDIRSSERAAGVQRIWLPGEPEHYRRIERERDGIPLPLALVDEIEALAKEFSAPELR
;
A
#
# COMPACT_ATOMS: atom_id res chain seq x y z
N GLU A 1 -13.51 -0.76 -8.37
CA GLU A 1 -12.46 -1.51 -9.10
C GLU A 1 -11.28 -1.87 -8.22
N LEU A 2 -10.49 -0.90 -7.72
CA LEU A 2 -9.26 -1.21 -6.95
C LEU A 2 -9.47 -2.07 -5.69
N LEU A 3 -10.61 -1.94 -5.00
CA LEU A 3 -10.95 -2.84 -3.87
C LEU A 3 -11.16 -4.29 -4.34
N VAL A 4 -11.91 -4.47 -5.43
CA VAL A 4 -12.14 -5.79 -6.02
C VAL A 4 -10.84 -6.40 -6.51
N GLU A 5 -9.96 -5.60 -7.10
CA GLU A 5 -8.63 -6.05 -7.51
C GLU A 5 -7.78 -6.52 -6.32
N ALA A 6 -7.79 -5.79 -5.20
CA ALA A 6 -7.09 -6.22 -4.00
C ALA A 6 -7.62 -7.58 -3.52
N ASP A 7 -8.95 -7.76 -3.52
CA ASP A 7 -9.56 -9.06 -3.21
C ASP A 7 -9.20 -10.13 -4.26
N LEU A 8 -9.17 -9.84 -5.56
CA LEU A 8 -8.74 -10.84 -6.55
C LEU A 8 -7.32 -11.34 -6.26
N CYS A 9 -6.40 -10.45 -5.90
CA CYS A 9 -5.04 -10.79 -5.50
C CYS A 9 -4.95 -11.42 -4.09
N GLY A 10 -6.06 -11.49 -3.35
CA GLY A 10 -6.13 -11.89 -1.93
C GLY A 10 -5.37 -11.00 -0.97
N VAL A 11 -5.24 -9.73 -1.32
CA VAL A 11 -4.88 -8.66 -0.39
C VAL A 11 -6.17 -8.20 0.28
N ASP A 12 -6.85 -9.13 0.95
CA ASP A 12 -8.21 -8.95 1.49
C ASP A 12 -8.26 -7.78 2.48
N SER A 13 -7.15 -7.50 3.17
CA SER A 13 -6.97 -6.36 4.07
C SER A 13 -6.99 -4.98 3.40
N HIS A 14 -7.07 -4.92 2.07
CA HIS A 14 -7.24 -3.68 1.31
C HIS A 14 -8.35 -3.76 0.26
N GLY A 15 -9.22 -4.79 0.35
CA GLY A 15 -10.33 -5.00 -0.57
C GLY A 15 -11.68 -4.49 -0.07
N ALA A 16 -12.76 -5.20 -0.42
CA ALA A 16 -14.14 -4.77 -0.23
C ALA A 16 -14.51 -4.49 1.23
N HIS A 17 -13.83 -5.11 2.20
CA HIS A 17 -14.05 -4.84 3.63
C HIS A 17 -13.74 -3.38 4.05
N LEU A 18 -13.04 -2.60 3.21
CA LEU A 18 -12.83 -1.17 3.46
C LEU A 18 -14.03 -0.30 3.04
N LEU A 19 -15.04 -0.84 2.35
CA LEU A 19 -16.19 -0.06 1.89
C LEU A 19 -16.90 0.67 3.05
N PRO A 20 -17.24 0.02 4.19
CA PRO A 20 -17.83 0.72 5.33
C PRO A 20 -16.97 1.87 5.85
N LEU A 21 -15.64 1.67 5.94
CA LEU A 21 -14.70 2.71 6.36
C LEU A 21 -14.73 3.92 5.40
N TYR A 22 -14.79 3.70 4.09
CA TYR A 22 -14.87 4.81 3.13
C TYR A 22 -16.19 5.56 3.23
N VAL A 23 -17.31 4.86 3.44
CA VAL A 23 -18.62 5.49 3.68
C VAL A 23 -18.59 6.33 4.95
N GLU A 24 -17.99 5.83 6.04
CA GLU A 24 -17.82 6.58 7.28
C GLU A 24 -16.99 7.85 7.06
N ARG A 25 -15.87 7.76 6.34
CA ARG A 25 -15.02 8.92 6.03
C ARG A 25 -15.72 9.97 5.16
N LEU A 26 -16.58 9.54 4.22
CA LEU A 26 -17.44 10.44 3.45
C LEU A 26 -18.41 11.19 4.36
N ARG A 27 -19.09 10.47 5.27
CA ARG A 27 -20.04 11.08 6.23
C ARG A 27 -19.37 12.07 7.17
N ALA A 28 -18.15 11.74 7.63
CA ALA A 28 -17.38 12.59 8.52
C ALA A 28 -16.69 13.78 7.81
N GLY A 29 -16.76 13.87 6.47
CA GLY A 29 -16.10 14.93 5.70
C GLY A 29 -14.57 14.78 5.58
N HIS A 30 -14.01 13.65 6.02
CA HIS A 30 -12.60 13.33 5.88
C HIS A 30 -12.22 12.79 4.48
N LEU A 31 -13.22 12.54 3.63
CA LEU A 31 -13.07 12.17 2.23
C LEU A 31 -13.98 13.06 1.39
N GLN A 32 -13.41 13.77 0.41
CA GLN A 32 -14.12 14.72 -0.43
C GLN A 32 -14.57 14.04 -1.74
N PRO A 33 -15.85 13.67 -1.91
CA PRO A 33 -16.29 12.83 -3.04
C PRO A 33 -16.16 13.51 -4.41
N LYS A 34 -16.08 14.84 -4.45
CA LYS A 34 -15.97 15.65 -5.67
C LYS A 34 -14.60 16.32 -5.82
N ALA A 35 -13.62 15.97 -4.99
CA ALA A 35 -12.28 16.51 -5.14
C ALA A 35 -11.63 15.98 -6.43
N GLU A 36 -10.98 16.86 -7.15
CA GLU A 36 -10.21 16.55 -8.35
C GLU A 36 -8.72 16.56 -8.01
N THR A 37 -7.97 15.62 -8.60
CA THR A 37 -6.51 15.62 -8.49
C THR A 37 -5.94 16.61 -9.50
N THR A 38 -5.28 17.66 -9.00
CA THR A 38 -4.77 18.76 -9.83
C THR A 38 -3.25 18.76 -9.91
N VAL A 39 -2.70 19.14 -11.06
CA VAL A 39 -1.26 19.37 -11.23
C VAL A 39 -0.94 20.75 -10.66
N THR A 40 -0.12 20.80 -9.63
CA THR A 40 0.32 22.05 -9.00
C THR A 40 1.67 22.53 -9.54
N ARG A 41 2.49 21.60 -10.03
CA ARG A 41 3.78 21.88 -10.68
C ARG A 41 4.16 20.72 -11.60
N ASP A 42 4.69 21.03 -12.77
CA ASP A 42 5.24 20.06 -13.72
C ASP A 42 6.55 20.64 -14.29
N ASP A 43 7.68 20.03 -13.95
CA ASP A 43 9.01 20.38 -14.45
C ASP A 43 9.55 19.30 -15.41
N GLY A 44 8.67 18.56 -16.09
CA GLY A 44 9.03 17.42 -16.94
C GLY A 44 9.27 16.17 -16.11
N ALA A 45 10.51 15.92 -15.67
CA ALA A 45 10.83 14.71 -14.92
C ALA A 45 10.28 14.70 -13.47
N THR A 46 9.79 15.83 -12.96
CA THR A 46 9.20 15.93 -11.62
C THR A 46 7.86 16.62 -11.65
N ILE A 47 6.83 15.99 -11.08
CA ILE A 47 5.45 16.48 -11.09
C ILE A 47 4.90 16.46 -9.67
N TRP A 48 4.13 17.49 -9.33
CA TRP A 48 3.49 17.65 -8.04
C TRP A 48 1.98 17.72 -8.21
N LEU A 49 1.27 16.84 -7.53
CA LEU A 49 -0.19 16.79 -7.53
C LEU A 49 -0.76 17.15 -6.16
N ASP A 50 -1.94 17.76 -6.18
CA ASP A 50 -2.79 17.93 -5.00
C ASP A 50 -4.06 17.10 -5.21
N ALA A 51 -4.29 16.11 -4.34
CA ALA A 51 -5.43 15.21 -4.43
C ALA A 51 -6.71 15.77 -3.78
N GLY A 52 -6.65 16.94 -3.16
CA GLY A 52 -7.82 17.65 -2.63
C GLY A 52 -8.61 16.87 -1.57
N LEU A 53 -7.97 15.89 -0.90
CA LEU A 53 -8.61 14.96 0.04
C LEU A 53 -9.71 14.09 -0.59
N GLY A 54 -9.64 13.87 -1.91
CA GLY A 54 -10.48 12.92 -2.63
C GLY A 54 -10.06 11.47 -2.39
N PHE A 55 -10.67 10.55 -3.14
CA PHE A 55 -10.26 9.15 -3.13
C PHE A 55 -8.80 9.02 -3.55
N GLY A 56 -7.95 8.54 -2.62
CA GLY A 56 -6.53 8.30 -2.89
C GLY A 56 -6.31 7.36 -4.07
N GLN A 57 -7.29 6.48 -4.32
CA GLN A 57 -7.33 5.62 -5.50
C GLN A 57 -7.36 6.36 -6.83
N LEU A 58 -8.18 7.40 -6.95
CA LEU A 58 -8.27 8.19 -8.18
C LEU A 58 -6.99 9.01 -8.38
N ALA A 59 -6.46 9.59 -7.31
CA ALA A 59 -5.17 10.29 -7.34
C ALA A 59 -4.03 9.35 -7.73
N GLY A 60 -4.00 8.12 -7.20
CA GLY A 60 -3.00 7.12 -7.52
C GLY A 60 -3.04 6.68 -8.98
N LEU A 61 -4.23 6.44 -9.54
CA LEU A 61 -4.38 6.12 -10.96
C LEU A 61 -3.87 7.26 -11.85
N ARG A 62 -4.25 8.50 -11.55
CA ARG A 62 -3.79 9.68 -12.28
C ARG A 62 -2.26 9.85 -12.19
N ALA A 63 -1.69 9.58 -11.03
CA ALA A 63 -0.25 9.67 -10.81
C ALA A 63 0.52 8.58 -11.57
N VAL A 64 -0.04 7.37 -11.71
CA VAL A 64 0.54 6.29 -12.53
C VAL A 64 0.59 6.70 -14.00
N GLU A 65 -0.49 7.26 -14.56
CA GLU A 65 -0.51 7.74 -15.94
C GLU A 65 0.62 8.75 -16.19
N LEU A 66 0.73 9.76 -15.31
CA LEU A 66 1.74 10.82 -15.43
C LEU A 66 3.17 10.31 -15.24
N VAL A 67 3.41 9.43 -14.26
CA VAL A 67 4.77 8.95 -14.00
C VAL A 67 5.27 8.05 -15.14
N VAL A 68 4.39 7.26 -15.75
CA VAL A 68 4.71 6.44 -16.92
C VAL A 68 5.00 7.31 -18.14
N GLU A 69 4.12 8.27 -18.44
CA GLU A 69 4.28 9.23 -19.54
C GLU A 69 5.63 9.95 -19.42
N ARG A 70 5.89 10.57 -18.26
CA ARG A 70 7.10 11.37 -18.04
C ARG A 70 8.38 10.53 -17.95
N ALA A 71 8.32 9.30 -17.43
CA ALA A 71 9.46 8.41 -17.44
C ALA A 71 9.82 7.96 -18.86
N THR A 72 8.83 7.72 -19.73
CA THR A 72 9.08 7.37 -21.14
C THR A 72 9.77 8.54 -21.86
N GLU A 73 9.36 9.78 -21.58
CA GLU A 73 9.93 10.99 -22.18
C GLU A 73 11.34 11.33 -21.67
N ASN A 74 11.60 11.16 -20.37
CA ASN A 74 12.79 11.67 -19.69
C ASN A 74 13.75 10.58 -19.18
N GLY A 75 13.33 9.31 -19.25
CA GLY A 75 14.03 8.14 -18.69
C GLY A 75 13.73 7.84 -17.24
N ILE A 76 13.55 8.87 -16.42
CA ILE A 76 13.11 8.74 -15.03
C ILE A 76 12.10 9.84 -14.77
N ALA A 77 11.05 9.52 -14.02
CA ALA A 77 10.13 10.53 -13.51
C ALA A 77 9.72 10.26 -12.07
N THR A 78 9.41 11.34 -11.35
CA THR A 78 8.89 11.31 -10.00
C THR A 78 7.60 12.12 -9.91
N VAL A 79 6.52 11.50 -9.42
CA VAL A 79 5.26 12.16 -9.12
C VAL A 79 5.07 12.18 -7.60
N CYS A 80 5.06 13.37 -7.02
CA CYS A 80 4.73 13.60 -5.61
C CYS A 80 3.28 14.03 -5.49
N VAL A 81 2.54 13.45 -4.55
CA VAL A 81 1.12 13.77 -4.35
C VAL A 81 0.89 14.09 -2.89
N ARG A 82 0.36 15.29 -2.63
CA ARG A 82 -0.11 15.70 -1.31
C ARG A 82 -1.62 15.59 -1.20
N GLU A 83 -2.10 15.66 0.03
CA GLU A 83 -3.53 15.72 0.34
C GLU A 83 -4.30 14.51 -0.18
N ALA A 84 -3.62 13.37 -0.22
CA ALA A 84 -4.18 12.09 -0.56
C ALA A 84 -4.82 11.44 0.66
N THR A 85 -5.87 10.67 0.41
CA THR A 85 -6.41 9.72 1.39
C THR A 85 -5.83 8.32 1.13
N HIS A 86 -6.43 7.27 1.70
CA HIS A 86 -5.91 5.91 1.63
C HIS A 86 -5.92 5.35 0.19
N LEU A 87 -4.77 4.88 -0.32
CA LEU A 87 -4.63 4.31 -1.67
C LEU A 87 -5.13 2.86 -1.76
N GLY A 88 -5.27 2.12 -0.67
CA GLY A 88 -5.44 0.67 -0.74
C GLY A 88 -4.09 -0.03 -0.95
N ALA A 89 -4.10 -1.14 -1.69
CA ALA A 89 -2.87 -1.91 -1.98
C ALA A 89 -1.97 -1.16 -2.97
N LEU A 90 -0.71 -0.88 -2.59
CA LEU A 90 0.22 -0.11 -3.43
C LEU A 90 0.64 -0.90 -4.68
N GLY A 91 0.68 -2.22 -4.59
CA GLY A 91 1.01 -3.13 -5.67
C GLY A 91 0.12 -2.96 -6.90
N ALA A 92 -1.11 -2.48 -6.73
CA ALA A 92 -2.02 -2.19 -7.84
C ALA A 92 -1.50 -1.08 -8.76
N TYR A 93 -0.83 -0.06 -8.20
CA TYR A 93 -0.32 1.09 -8.94
C TYR A 93 1.03 0.77 -9.59
N THR A 94 1.95 0.16 -8.83
CA THR A 94 3.26 -0.24 -9.36
C THR A 94 3.11 -1.29 -10.46
N ARG A 95 2.21 -2.27 -10.29
CA ARG A 95 1.91 -3.28 -11.32
C ARG A 95 1.41 -2.64 -12.62
N ARG A 96 0.49 -1.67 -12.56
CA ARG A 96 0.01 -0.94 -13.76
C ARG A 96 1.14 -0.23 -14.50
N ALA A 97 2.04 0.41 -13.76
CA ALA A 97 3.21 1.05 -14.35
C ALA A 97 4.18 0.02 -14.99
N ALA A 98 4.41 -1.11 -14.32
CA ALA A 98 5.19 -2.23 -14.86
C ALA A 98 4.57 -2.84 -16.12
N GLU A 99 3.25 -3.01 -16.15
CA GLU A 99 2.52 -3.47 -17.34
C GLU A 99 2.62 -2.47 -18.49
N ALA A 100 2.73 -1.17 -18.21
CA ALA A 100 3.05 -0.13 -19.19
C ALA A 100 4.54 -0.10 -19.61
N GLY A 101 5.38 -0.94 -19.00
CA GLY A 101 6.75 -1.22 -19.42
C GLY A 101 7.84 -0.42 -18.71
N VAL A 102 7.52 0.26 -17.60
CA VAL A 102 8.52 0.96 -16.77
C VAL A 102 8.69 0.27 -15.41
N ILE A 103 9.88 0.34 -14.82
CA ILE A 103 10.06 -0.04 -13.41
C ILE A 103 9.37 1.04 -12.58
N CYS A 104 8.63 0.67 -11.53
CA CYS A 104 7.94 1.64 -10.69
C CYS A 104 8.07 1.33 -9.21
N PHE A 105 8.33 2.37 -8.43
CA PHE A 105 8.29 2.38 -6.97
C PHE A 105 7.14 3.26 -6.50
N CYS A 106 6.46 2.85 -5.43
CA CYS A 106 5.42 3.63 -4.77
C CYS A 106 5.69 3.64 -3.26
N PHE A 107 5.64 4.83 -2.65
CA PHE A 107 5.82 5.04 -1.23
C PHE A 107 4.63 5.82 -0.71
N GLN A 108 3.98 5.35 0.35
CA GLN A 108 2.83 6.04 0.95
C GLN A 108 3.01 6.11 2.46
N ASN A 109 2.83 7.30 3.04
CA ASN A 109 2.68 7.42 4.49
C ASN A 109 1.19 7.33 4.89
N GLY A 110 0.92 7.35 6.18
CA GLY A 110 -0.41 7.09 6.72
C GLY A 110 -0.59 7.65 8.12
N PRO A 111 -1.69 7.29 8.81
CA PRO A 111 -1.92 7.68 10.19
C PRO A 111 -0.77 7.27 11.11
N THR A 112 -0.38 8.17 12.01
CA THR A 112 0.76 7.97 12.91
C THR A 112 0.41 7.05 14.08
N ILE A 113 0.65 5.76 13.89
CA ILE A 113 0.29 4.68 14.85
C ILE A 113 1.48 3.81 15.26
N VAL A 114 2.67 4.05 14.71
CA VAL A 114 3.88 3.27 14.96
C VAL A 114 4.98 4.20 15.48
N PRO A 115 5.65 3.86 16.60
CA PRO A 115 6.74 4.65 17.13
C PRO A 115 8.05 4.38 16.36
N PRO A 116 9.00 5.33 16.33
CA PRO A 116 10.33 5.06 15.79
C PRO A 116 10.98 3.90 16.54
N PHE A 117 11.95 3.24 15.92
CA PHE A 117 12.70 2.17 16.57
C PHE A 117 13.31 2.64 17.90
N GLY A 118 12.96 1.97 19.01
CA GLY A 118 13.37 2.34 20.37
C GLY A 118 12.53 3.43 21.04
N GLY A 119 11.51 3.97 20.39
CA GLY A 119 10.55 4.92 20.96
C GLY A 119 9.21 4.27 21.34
N ILE A 120 8.36 5.07 22.00
CA ILE A 120 6.98 4.71 22.38
C ILE A 120 5.94 5.75 21.94
N THR A 121 6.39 6.85 21.33
CA THR A 121 5.52 7.89 20.80
C THR A 121 5.25 7.58 19.33
N PRO A 122 3.99 7.33 18.92
CA PRO A 122 3.65 7.14 17.51
C PRO A 122 4.04 8.36 16.68
N LEU A 123 4.79 8.12 15.60
CA LEU A 123 5.25 9.17 14.68
C LEU A 123 5.21 8.73 13.21
N PHE A 124 4.97 7.44 12.96
CA PHE A 124 4.97 6.84 11.62
C PHE A 124 3.70 6.04 11.44
N SER A 125 3.33 5.77 10.19
CA SER A 125 2.37 4.71 9.91
C SER A 125 3.08 3.37 9.77
N THR A 126 2.36 2.37 9.27
CA THR A 126 2.99 1.13 8.77
C THR A 126 3.86 1.37 7.53
N ASN A 127 3.83 2.60 6.98
CA ASN A 127 4.68 3.15 5.93
C ASN A 127 5.01 2.12 4.84
N PRO A 128 4.00 1.70 4.07
CA PRO A 128 4.20 0.72 3.03
C PRO A 128 5.05 1.27 1.87
N LEU A 129 5.74 0.35 1.23
CA LEU A 129 6.41 0.58 -0.04
C LEU A 129 6.08 -0.57 -0.98
N SER A 130 5.98 -0.24 -2.26
CA SER A 130 5.86 -1.23 -3.31
C SER A 130 6.85 -0.93 -4.42
N TYR A 131 7.33 -1.98 -5.10
CA TYR A 131 7.90 -1.86 -6.43
C TYR A 131 7.34 -2.94 -7.35
N ALA A 132 7.37 -2.65 -8.64
CA ALA A 132 7.11 -3.64 -9.69
C ALA A 132 8.06 -3.46 -10.86
N VAL A 133 8.38 -4.56 -11.53
CA VAL A 133 9.25 -4.56 -12.71
C VAL A 133 8.60 -5.31 -13.88
N PRO A 134 8.73 -4.80 -15.12
CA PRO A 134 8.20 -5.48 -16.30
C PRO A 134 8.93 -6.80 -16.57
N THR A 135 8.17 -7.83 -16.89
CA THR A 135 8.64 -9.16 -17.33
C THR A 135 8.24 -9.40 -18.79
N ASN A 136 8.67 -10.52 -19.38
CA ASN A 136 8.27 -10.91 -20.73
C ASN A 136 7.14 -11.95 -20.70
N THR A 137 7.48 -13.20 -20.42
CA THR A 137 6.54 -14.33 -20.36
C THR A 137 6.17 -14.72 -18.94
N GLU A 138 6.99 -14.32 -17.97
CA GLU A 138 6.76 -14.56 -16.55
C GLU A 138 5.75 -13.55 -15.96
N PRO A 139 5.06 -13.88 -14.86
CA PRO A 139 4.26 -12.90 -14.13
C PRO A 139 5.09 -11.70 -13.68
N THR A 140 4.51 -10.50 -13.76
CA THR A 140 5.12 -9.26 -13.25
C THR A 140 5.57 -9.46 -11.81
N ILE A 141 6.84 -9.17 -11.52
CA ILE A 141 7.31 -9.14 -10.14
C ILE A 141 6.68 -7.92 -9.46
N VAL A 142 5.96 -8.15 -8.37
CA VAL A 142 5.34 -7.11 -7.56
C VAL A 142 5.68 -7.37 -6.11
N TYR A 143 6.48 -6.50 -5.51
CA TYR A 143 6.70 -6.49 -4.08
C TYR A 143 5.84 -5.38 -3.47
N ASP A 144 4.96 -5.72 -2.54
CA ASP A 144 4.08 -4.77 -1.85
C ASP A 144 4.05 -5.14 -0.36
N VAL A 145 4.58 -4.25 0.48
CA VAL A 145 4.84 -4.58 1.88
C VAL A 145 4.64 -3.37 2.79
N ALA A 146 4.12 -3.63 3.99
CA ALA A 146 4.28 -2.71 5.12
C ALA A 146 5.71 -2.79 5.68
N THR A 147 6.21 -1.72 6.29
CA THR A 147 7.53 -1.74 6.95
C THR A 147 7.46 -2.24 8.40
N THR A 148 6.26 -2.49 8.93
CA THR A 148 6.06 -3.23 10.17
C THR A 148 6.13 -4.74 9.95
N THR A 149 6.55 -5.49 10.98
CA THR A 149 6.57 -6.97 10.98
C THR A 149 5.18 -7.54 10.73
N VAL A 150 4.14 -6.84 11.19
CA VAL A 150 2.76 -7.28 11.11
C VAL A 150 1.82 -6.07 10.94
N ALA A 151 0.66 -6.30 10.33
CA ALA A 151 -0.46 -5.36 10.37
C ALA A 151 -1.17 -5.40 11.73
N GLY A 152 -1.61 -4.24 12.24
CA GLY A 152 -2.33 -4.12 13.52
C GLY A 152 -3.57 -5.02 13.61
N ASN A 153 -4.29 -5.20 12.49
CA ASN A 153 -5.47 -6.08 12.42
C ASN A 153 -5.17 -7.53 12.82
N LYS A 154 -3.95 -8.05 12.59
CA LYS A 154 -3.59 -9.41 13.02
C LYS A 154 -3.45 -9.52 14.54
N VAL A 155 -2.98 -8.46 15.21
CA VAL A 155 -2.92 -8.38 16.68
C VAL A 155 -4.34 -8.25 17.25
N LEU A 156 -5.18 -7.41 16.65
CA LEU A 156 -6.60 -7.28 17.04
C LEU A 156 -7.36 -8.60 16.87
N LEU A 157 -7.11 -9.32 15.77
CA LEU A 157 -7.71 -10.63 15.52
C LEU A 157 -7.26 -11.66 16.56
N ALA A 158 -5.97 -11.70 16.91
CA ALA A 158 -5.47 -12.58 17.96
C ALA A 158 -6.15 -12.30 19.31
N LYS A 159 -6.31 -11.02 19.68
CA LYS A 159 -7.07 -10.59 20.86
C LYS A 159 -8.52 -11.08 20.80
N LYS A 160 -9.19 -10.90 19.65
CA LYS A 160 -10.59 -11.31 19.46
C LYS A 160 -10.79 -12.83 19.54
N ARG A 161 -9.83 -13.62 19.06
CA ARG A 161 -9.84 -15.09 19.16
C ARG A 161 -9.50 -15.61 20.56
N GLY A 162 -8.94 -14.76 21.42
CA GLY A 162 -8.48 -15.16 22.75
C GLY A 162 -7.17 -15.96 22.70
N ASP A 163 -6.34 -15.75 21.67
CA ASP A 163 -5.05 -16.42 21.56
C ASP A 163 -4.16 -16.01 22.74
N ALA A 164 -3.57 -16.96 23.46
CA ALA A 164 -2.72 -16.65 24.62
C ALA A 164 -1.42 -15.93 24.23
N THR A 165 -0.95 -16.14 23.00
CA THR A 165 0.31 -15.57 22.52
C THR A 165 0.25 -15.11 21.06
N ILE A 166 1.02 -14.07 20.74
CA ILE A 166 1.36 -13.64 19.38
C ILE A 166 2.84 -13.97 19.07
N PRO A 167 3.23 -14.09 17.79
CA PRO A 167 4.64 -14.29 17.43
C PRO A 167 5.54 -13.17 17.95
N ALA A 168 6.76 -13.55 18.35
CA ALA A 168 7.76 -12.60 18.82
C ALA A 168 8.09 -11.55 17.75
N GLY A 169 8.28 -10.30 18.19
CA GLY A 169 8.62 -9.18 17.31
C GLY A 169 7.44 -8.61 16.51
N TRP A 170 6.21 -8.96 16.85
CA TRP A 170 5.00 -8.32 16.28
C TRP A 170 4.71 -6.97 16.92
N ALA A 171 4.73 -6.90 18.25
CA ALA A 171 4.38 -5.70 19.02
C ALA A 171 5.12 -5.66 20.36
N ASN A 172 5.17 -4.47 20.94
CA ASN A 172 5.57 -4.24 22.33
C ASN A 172 4.32 -3.93 23.18
N ASP A 173 4.47 -3.94 24.50
CA ASP A 173 3.47 -3.41 25.41
C ASP A 173 3.43 -1.87 25.40
N ASP A 174 2.53 -1.27 26.18
CA ASP A 174 2.38 0.19 26.27
C ASP A 174 3.59 0.92 26.86
N GLN A 175 4.54 0.19 27.48
CA GLN A 175 5.81 0.72 27.97
C GLN A 175 6.95 0.49 26.98
N GLY A 176 6.67 -0.05 25.79
CA GLY A 176 7.67 -0.33 24.75
C GLY A 176 8.50 -1.58 25.02
N ARG A 177 8.13 -2.46 25.95
CA ARG A 177 8.83 -3.73 26.21
C ARG A 177 8.36 -4.80 25.21
N PRO A 178 9.27 -5.56 24.58
CA PRO A 178 8.88 -6.67 23.70
C PRO A 178 7.97 -7.67 24.40
N THR A 179 6.89 -8.08 23.74
CA THR A 179 5.94 -9.04 24.31
C THR A 179 5.45 -10.05 23.28
N THR A 180 5.17 -11.26 23.75
CA THR A 180 4.39 -12.27 23.05
C THR A 180 3.03 -12.47 23.69
N ASP A 181 2.74 -11.84 24.83
CA ASP A 181 1.43 -11.91 25.47
C ASP A 181 0.44 -11.07 24.66
N THR A 182 -0.55 -11.75 24.09
CA THR A 182 -1.60 -11.12 23.27
C THR A 182 -2.36 -10.04 24.02
N ALA A 183 -2.59 -10.20 25.33
CA ALA A 183 -3.33 -9.22 26.13
C ALA A 183 -2.52 -7.92 26.30
N ALA A 184 -1.21 -8.07 26.57
CA ALA A 184 -0.28 -6.96 26.74
C ALA A 184 0.13 -6.27 25.42
N ALA A 185 0.01 -6.96 24.28
CA ALA A 185 0.43 -6.42 22.98
C ALA A 185 -0.34 -5.15 22.58
N SER A 186 0.39 -4.08 22.29
CA SER A 186 -0.18 -2.79 21.92
C SER A 186 -0.14 -2.56 20.41
N VAL A 187 -1.29 -2.26 19.80
CA VAL A 187 -1.39 -1.94 18.37
C VAL A 187 -0.79 -0.58 18.02
N LEU A 188 -0.49 0.24 19.02
CA LEU A 188 0.23 1.50 18.90
C LEU A 188 1.75 1.33 19.07
N ASN A 189 2.22 0.12 19.36
CA ASN A 189 3.64 -0.20 19.51
C ASN A 189 4.03 -1.41 18.64
N LEU A 190 3.51 -1.46 17.40
CA LEU A 190 3.93 -2.43 16.39
C LEU A 190 5.44 -2.30 16.14
N GLN A 191 6.08 -3.42 15.83
CA GLN A 191 7.51 -3.46 15.58
C GLN A 191 7.83 -3.47 14.07
N TRP A 192 8.99 -2.93 13.74
CA TRP A 192 9.54 -2.85 12.39
C TRP A 192 10.10 -4.21 11.96
N PHE A 193 9.87 -4.63 10.71
CA PHE A 193 10.44 -5.89 10.25
C PHE A 193 11.97 -5.81 10.26
N GLY A 194 12.65 -6.81 10.83
CA GLY A 194 14.10 -6.75 11.00
C GLY A 194 14.59 -5.59 11.89
N GLY A 195 13.73 -5.03 12.76
CA GLY A 195 14.07 -3.98 13.72
C GLY A 195 14.50 -2.67 13.04
N HIS A 196 15.67 -2.15 13.43
CA HIS A 196 16.20 -0.88 12.88
C HIS A 196 16.29 -0.84 11.35
N LYS A 197 16.39 -2.00 10.67
CA LYS A 197 16.42 -2.08 9.20
C LYS A 197 15.07 -1.74 8.57
N GLY A 198 13.98 -2.33 9.05
CA GLY A 198 12.62 -1.99 8.61
C GLY A 198 12.27 -0.54 8.94
N PHE A 199 12.72 -0.05 10.11
CA PHE A 199 12.59 1.36 10.46
C PHE A 199 13.33 2.28 9.47
N GLY A 200 14.53 1.90 9.01
CA GLY A 200 15.26 2.66 7.99
C GLY A 200 14.46 2.80 6.68
N LEU A 201 13.74 1.76 6.27
CA LEU A 201 12.85 1.83 5.11
C LEU A 201 11.59 2.66 5.39
N ALA A 202 11.02 2.54 6.59
CA ALA A 202 9.88 3.36 7.01
C ALA A 202 10.22 4.85 7.00
N LEU A 203 11.44 5.21 7.41
CA LEU A 203 11.92 6.58 7.37
C LEU A 203 12.07 7.08 5.93
N LEU A 204 12.57 6.26 5.00
CA LEU A 204 12.61 6.63 3.59
C LEU A 204 11.20 6.89 3.04
N VAL A 205 10.23 6.04 3.37
CA VAL A 205 8.83 6.25 2.98
C VAL A 205 8.30 7.57 3.54
N GLU A 206 8.52 7.87 4.82
CA GLU A 206 8.06 9.13 5.43
C GLU A 206 8.69 10.37 4.77
N LEU A 207 9.98 10.28 4.43
CA LEU A 207 10.71 11.35 3.75
C LEU A 207 10.16 11.59 2.35
N LEU A 208 9.84 10.54 1.59
CA LEU A 208 9.35 10.69 0.21
C LEU A 208 7.86 11.05 0.15
N ALA A 209 7.04 10.37 0.95
CA ALA A 209 5.58 10.46 0.90
C ALA A 209 5.01 11.57 1.79
N GLY A 210 5.69 11.92 2.89
CA GLY A 210 5.28 13.00 3.78
C GLY A 210 6.04 14.29 3.47
N VAL A 211 7.35 14.28 3.72
CA VAL A 211 8.18 15.49 3.68
C VAL A 211 8.36 16.02 2.26
N LEU A 212 8.84 15.19 1.33
CA LEU A 212 9.10 15.59 -0.06
C LEU A 212 7.80 15.90 -0.80
N ALA A 213 6.76 15.09 -0.61
CA ALA A 213 5.47 15.34 -1.25
C ALA A 213 4.77 16.61 -0.73
N GLY A 214 5.24 17.20 0.36
CA GLY A 214 4.61 18.37 0.96
C GLY A 214 3.26 18.06 1.61
N SER A 215 3.15 16.89 2.27
CA SER A 215 1.97 16.47 3.02
C SER A 215 2.27 16.37 4.52
N SER A 216 1.34 15.83 5.33
CA SER A 216 1.57 15.64 6.76
C SER A 216 2.56 14.50 7.02
N TYR A 217 3.31 14.60 8.11
CA TYR A 217 4.31 13.65 8.56
C TYR A 217 4.55 13.80 10.06
N GLY A 218 4.91 12.74 10.76
CA GLY A 218 5.16 12.82 12.20
C GLY A 218 4.00 13.47 12.95
N ARG A 219 4.28 14.54 13.70
CA ARG A 219 3.26 15.26 14.49
C ARG A 219 2.43 16.27 13.69
N THR A 220 2.69 16.45 12.38
CA THR A 220 1.97 17.45 11.57
C THR A 220 0.62 16.94 11.06
N GLU A 221 0.24 15.70 11.36
CA GLU A 221 -1.06 15.12 11.02
C GLU A 221 -2.27 15.94 11.52
N HIS A 222 -2.07 16.79 12.54
CA HIS A 222 -3.11 17.65 13.12
C HIS A 222 -2.94 19.14 12.81
N THR A 223 -2.16 19.52 11.78
CA THR A 223 -2.08 20.93 11.39
C THR A 223 -3.42 21.39 10.82
N ALA A 224 -4.03 22.38 11.48
CA ALA A 224 -5.31 22.94 11.10
C ALA A 224 -5.34 23.34 9.62
N SER A 225 -6.38 22.91 8.91
CA SER A 225 -6.75 23.46 7.60
C SER A 225 -7.97 24.35 7.75
N ASP A 226 -8.01 25.45 7.01
CA ASP A 226 -9.17 26.35 6.93
C ASP A 226 -10.46 25.60 6.53
N ALA A 227 -10.35 24.45 5.86
CA ALA A 227 -11.49 23.64 5.42
C ALA A 227 -11.97 22.59 6.43
N LEU A 228 -11.11 22.10 7.35
CA LEU A 228 -11.38 20.89 8.14
C LEU A 228 -10.94 20.94 9.61
N GLY A 229 -10.38 22.05 10.10
CA GLY A 229 -9.88 22.12 11.48
C GLY A 229 -8.71 21.14 11.75
N GLY A 230 -8.58 20.66 12.99
CA GLY A 230 -7.46 19.83 13.48
C GLY A 230 -7.56 18.32 13.24
N ASP A 231 -8.66 17.83 12.65
CA ASP A 231 -8.93 16.41 12.40
C ASP A 231 -8.64 15.99 10.95
N ARG A 232 -7.80 16.77 10.24
CA ARG A 232 -7.46 16.53 8.85
C ARG A 232 -6.43 15.40 8.72
N VAL A 233 -6.89 14.18 8.43
CA VAL A 233 -6.00 13.05 8.06
C VAL A 233 -5.54 13.19 6.61
N ALA A 234 -4.69 14.18 6.34
CA ALA A 234 -4.05 14.41 5.04
C ALA A 234 -2.74 13.67 4.93
N LYS A 235 -2.58 12.79 3.94
CA LYS A 235 -1.33 12.03 3.73
C LYS A 235 -0.82 12.23 2.32
N GLY A 236 0.37 11.74 2.04
CA GLY A 236 0.97 11.84 0.73
C GLY A 236 1.51 10.52 0.23
N PHE A 237 1.88 10.54 -1.03
CA PHE A 237 2.59 9.44 -1.67
C PHE A 237 3.52 9.95 -2.75
N CYS A 238 4.49 9.10 -3.09
CA CYS A 238 5.47 9.38 -4.12
C CYS A 238 5.59 8.15 -5.03
N LEU A 239 5.53 8.39 -6.34
CA LEU A 239 5.83 7.40 -7.36
C LEU A 239 7.14 7.78 -8.05
N VAL A 240 8.01 6.80 -8.25
CA VAL A 240 9.22 6.94 -9.05
C VAL A 240 9.17 5.88 -10.14
N ALA A 241 9.29 6.28 -11.41
CA ALA A 241 9.38 5.35 -12.51
C ALA A 241 10.67 5.51 -13.31
N ILE A 242 11.17 4.39 -13.82
CA ILE A 242 12.41 4.28 -14.60
C ILE A 242 12.08 3.54 -15.89
N ASP A 243 12.35 4.15 -17.03
CA ASP A 243 12.16 3.55 -18.35
C ASP A 243 13.40 2.75 -18.77
N PRO A 244 13.32 1.41 -18.88
CA PRO A 244 14.45 0.58 -19.30
C PRO A 244 14.97 0.91 -20.71
N ASP A 245 14.16 1.55 -21.59
CA ASP A 245 14.61 1.97 -22.93
C ASP A 245 15.67 3.09 -22.89
N ARG A 246 15.83 3.77 -21.75
CA ARG A 246 16.94 4.70 -21.53
C ARG A 246 18.21 4.03 -20.99
N PHE A 247 18.18 2.71 -20.81
CA PHE A 247 19.30 1.91 -20.32
C PHE A 247 19.59 0.75 -21.30
N ILE A 248 19.30 -0.49 -20.90
CA ILE A 248 19.61 -1.69 -21.67
C ILE A 248 18.59 -1.98 -22.79
N GLY A 249 17.47 -1.25 -22.84
CA GLY A 249 16.34 -1.56 -23.71
C GLY A 249 15.30 -2.41 -22.99
N ARG A 250 14.01 -2.11 -23.19
CA ARG A 250 12.88 -2.78 -22.52
C ARG A 250 12.80 -4.27 -22.84
N ASP A 251 13.01 -4.65 -24.09
CA ASP A 251 12.98 -6.06 -24.51
C ASP A 251 14.09 -6.87 -23.84
N GLU A 252 15.32 -6.34 -23.82
CA GLU A 252 16.45 -7.00 -23.17
C GLU A 252 16.28 -7.02 -21.65
N PHE A 253 15.78 -5.95 -21.04
CA PHE A 253 15.49 -5.91 -19.61
C PHE A 253 14.47 -6.98 -19.20
N ARG A 254 13.35 -7.11 -19.94
CA ARG A 254 12.33 -8.13 -19.68
C ARG A 254 12.88 -9.54 -19.86
N ARG A 255 13.65 -9.78 -20.94
CA ARG A 255 14.30 -11.07 -21.21
C ARG A 255 15.22 -11.50 -20.06
N ARG A 256 16.10 -10.59 -19.61
CA ARG A 256 17.02 -10.85 -18.49
C ARG A 256 16.31 -10.99 -17.15
N THR A 257 15.17 -10.31 -16.98
CA THR A 257 14.33 -10.48 -15.79
C THR A 257 13.74 -11.89 -15.77
N ASP A 258 13.17 -12.37 -16.87
CA ASP A 258 12.68 -13.76 -16.99
C ASP A 258 13.80 -14.79 -16.73
N GLU A 259 15.01 -14.57 -17.25
CA GLU A 259 16.18 -15.43 -16.96
C GLU A 259 16.46 -15.49 -15.45
N LEU A 260 16.49 -14.34 -14.77
CA LEU A 260 16.68 -14.28 -13.31
C LEU A 260 15.54 -15.00 -12.55
N ILE A 261 14.30 -14.87 -13.02
CA ILE A 261 13.15 -15.56 -12.43
C ILE A 261 13.34 -17.09 -12.52
N VAL A 262 13.75 -17.59 -13.69
CA VAL A 262 14.03 -19.01 -13.92
C VAL A 262 15.20 -19.50 -13.03
N ASP A 263 16.27 -18.73 -12.93
CA ASP A 263 17.41 -19.04 -12.06
C ASP A 263 16.99 -19.15 -10.59
N ILE A 264 16.20 -18.18 -10.08
CA ILE A 264 15.69 -18.19 -8.71
C ILE A 264 14.84 -19.45 -8.46
N ARG A 265 13.92 -19.78 -9.37
CA ARG A 265 13.01 -20.93 -9.19
C ARG A 265 13.71 -22.29 -9.34
N SER A 266 14.78 -22.35 -10.12
CA SER A 266 15.55 -23.57 -10.36
C SER A 266 16.64 -23.83 -9.31
N SER A 267 16.91 -22.85 -8.44
CA SER A 267 17.78 -23.03 -7.27
C SER A 267 17.40 -24.26 -6.45
N GLU A 268 18.41 -24.89 -5.84
CA GLU A 268 18.19 -25.94 -4.85
C GLU A 268 17.27 -25.44 -3.73
N ARG A 269 16.32 -26.29 -3.35
CA ARG A 269 15.31 -25.96 -2.34
C ARG A 269 15.80 -26.43 -0.99
N ALA A 270 15.58 -25.62 0.05
CA ALA A 270 15.81 -26.04 1.42
C ALA A 270 14.89 -27.22 1.81
N ALA A 271 15.27 -27.98 2.82
CA ALA A 271 14.48 -29.10 3.32
C ALA A 271 13.04 -28.65 3.69
N GLY A 272 12.05 -29.35 3.16
CA GLY A 272 10.63 -29.04 3.38
C GLY A 272 10.06 -27.92 2.49
N VAL A 273 10.86 -27.25 1.66
CA VAL A 273 10.39 -26.22 0.73
C VAL A 273 9.96 -26.86 -0.58
N GLN A 274 8.65 -26.80 -0.88
CA GLN A 274 8.08 -27.38 -2.11
C GLN A 274 8.37 -26.53 -3.35
N ARG A 275 8.31 -25.21 -3.23
CA ARG A 275 8.49 -24.23 -4.31
C ARG A 275 9.10 -22.94 -3.75
N ILE A 276 9.97 -22.31 -4.53
CA ILE A 276 10.46 -20.95 -4.30
C ILE A 276 9.49 -19.99 -4.99
N TRP A 277 8.99 -19.01 -4.23
CA TRP A 277 8.04 -18.02 -4.71
C TRP A 277 8.75 -16.69 -4.96
N LEU A 278 8.42 -16.03 -6.06
CA LEU A 278 8.78 -14.63 -6.25
C LEU A 278 7.71 -13.69 -5.71
N PRO A 279 8.09 -12.45 -5.34
CA PRO A 279 7.14 -11.41 -4.99
C PRO A 279 6.09 -11.21 -6.08
N GLY A 280 4.81 -11.30 -5.72
CA GLY A 280 3.68 -11.12 -6.62
C GLY A 280 3.15 -12.41 -7.24
N GLU A 281 3.90 -13.53 -7.20
CA GLU A 281 3.38 -14.82 -7.69
C GLU A 281 2.17 -15.32 -6.88
N PRO A 282 2.20 -15.33 -5.53
CA PRO A 282 1.04 -15.77 -4.77
C PRO A 282 -0.22 -14.97 -5.12
N GLU A 283 -0.08 -13.66 -5.28
CA GLU A 283 -1.16 -12.74 -5.66
C GLU A 283 -1.63 -13.00 -7.11
N HIS A 284 -0.70 -13.22 -8.05
CA HIS A 284 -1.00 -13.51 -9.45
C HIS A 284 -1.83 -14.79 -9.61
N TYR A 285 -1.40 -15.90 -8.99
CA TYR A 285 -2.15 -17.15 -9.11
C TYR A 285 -3.49 -17.10 -8.37
N ARG A 286 -3.56 -16.37 -7.25
CA ARG A 286 -4.83 -16.17 -6.55
C ARG A 286 -5.82 -15.33 -7.34
N ARG A 287 -5.34 -14.34 -8.10
CA ARG A 287 -6.17 -13.62 -9.07
C ARG A 287 -6.76 -14.58 -10.09
N ILE A 288 -5.96 -15.42 -10.72
CA ILE A 288 -6.45 -16.40 -11.71
C ILE A 288 -7.52 -17.31 -11.11
N GLU A 289 -7.28 -17.81 -9.89
CA GLU A 289 -8.24 -18.62 -9.15
C GLU A 289 -9.55 -17.85 -8.87
N ARG A 290 -9.48 -16.65 -8.29
CA ARG A 290 -10.66 -15.86 -7.90
C ARG A 290 -11.40 -15.23 -9.08
N GLU A 291 -10.74 -14.99 -10.21
CA GLU A 291 -11.40 -14.61 -11.47
C GLU A 291 -12.23 -15.78 -12.03
N ARG A 292 -11.77 -17.03 -11.84
CA ARG A 292 -12.49 -18.24 -12.28
C ARG A 292 -13.60 -18.64 -11.31
N ASP A 293 -13.30 -18.66 -10.02
CA ASP A 293 -14.16 -19.28 -8.99
C ASP A 293 -14.96 -18.27 -8.16
N GLY A 294 -14.66 -16.98 -8.30
CA GLY A 294 -15.21 -15.91 -7.49
C GLY A 294 -14.36 -15.56 -6.26
N ILE A 295 -14.67 -14.43 -5.65
CA ILE A 295 -13.99 -13.94 -4.45
C ILE A 295 -14.71 -14.50 -3.21
N PRO A 296 -14.03 -15.25 -2.32
CA PRO A 296 -14.64 -15.69 -1.07
C PRO A 296 -14.80 -14.50 -0.12
N LEU A 297 -16.03 -14.17 0.23
CA LEU A 297 -16.35 -13.12 1.21
C LEU A 297 -16.88 -13.74 2.52
N PRO A 298 -16.40 -13.30 3.70
CA PRO A 298 -17.01 -13.69 4.97
C PRO A 298 -18.48 -13.24 5.03
N LEU A 299 -19.39 -14.06 5.56
CA LEU A 299 -20.82 -13.70 5.68
C LEU A 299 -21.04 -12.37 6.40
N ALA A 300 -20.28 -12.09 7.46
CA ALA A 300 -20.38 -10.82 8.19
C ALA A 300 -20.09 -9.61 7.28
N LEU A 301 -19.16 -9.74 6.33
CA LEU A 301 -18.88 -8.68 5.37
C LEU A 301 -20.01 -8.56 4.33
N VAL A 302 -20.61 -9.67 3.91
CA VAL A 302 -21.79 -9.65 3.02
C VAL A 302 -22.93 -8.89 3.69
N ASP A 303 -23.24 -9.21 4.95
CA ASP A 303 -24.28 -8.53 5.73
C ASP A 303 -24.01 -7.01 5.85
N GLU A 304 -22.76 -6.61 6.10
CA GLU A 304 -22.35 -5.20 6.16
C GLU A 304 -22.55 -4.47 4.83
N ILE A 305 -22.18 -5.10 3.70
CA ILE A 305 -22.34 -4.50 2.38
C ILE A 305 -23.82 -4.45 1.99
N GLU A 306 -24.61 -5.48 2.27
CA GLU A 306 -26.06 -5.49 2.03
C GLU A 306 -26.79 -4.40 2.84
N ALA A 307 -26.39 -4.19 4.09
CA ALA A 307 -26.92 -3.10 4.91
C ALA A 307 -26.67 -1.73 4.27
N LEU A 308 -25.45 -1.49 3.77
CA LEU A 308 -25.12 -0.28 3.03
C LEU A 308 -25.90 -0.18 1.72
N ALA A 309 -26.03 -1.28 0.97
CA ALA A 309 -26.79 -1.31 -0.28
C ALA A 309 -28.25 -0.91 -0.06
N LYS A 310 -28.88 -1.47 0.98
CA LYS A 310 -30.24 -1.10 1.39
C LYS A 310 -30.36 0.36 1.79
N GLU A 311 -29.40 0.87 2.57
CA GLU A 311 -29.37 2.28 2.99
C GLU A 311 -29.37 3.23 1.78
N PHE A 312 -28.55 2.92 0.76
CA PHE A 312 -28.39 3.76 -0.42
C PHE A 312 -29.28 3.39 -1.60
N SER A 313 -30.23 2.46 -1.42
CA SER A 313 -31.08 1.95 -2.49
C SER A 313 -30.29 1.41 -3.70
N ALA A 314 -29.15 0.78 -3.43
CA ALA A 314 -28.31 0.10 -4.42
C ALA A 314 -28.73 -1.38 -4.56
N PRO A 315 -28.40 -2.05 -5.68
CA PRO A 315 -28.64 -3.48 -5.84
C PRO A 315 -27.91 -4.32 -4.78
N GLU A 316 -28.55 -5.41 -4.34
CA GLU A 316 -27.95 -6.41 -3.43
C GLU A 316 -26.78 -7.15 -4.09
N LEU A 317 -25.85 -7.66 -3.27
CA LEU A 317 -24.80 -8.58 -3.73
C LEU A 317 -25.47 -9.88 -4.20
N ARG A 318 -25.19 -10.30 -5.44
CA ARG A 318 -25.69 -11.56 -6.00
C ARG A 318 -24.63 -12.65 -5.95
#